data_AF-A0A920NHJ8-F1
#
_entry.id   AF-A0A920NHJ8-F1
#
_cell.length_a   1.000
_cell.length_b   1.000
_cell.length_c   1.000
_cell.angle_alpha   90.00
_cell.angle_beta   90.00
_cell.angle_gamma   90.00
#
_symmetry.space_group_name_H-M   'P 1'
#
loop_
_entity.id
_entity.type
_entity.pdbx_description
1 polymer ?
#
loop_
_entity_poly.entity_id
_entity_poly.type
_entity_poly.pdbx_seq_one_letter_code
_entity_poly.pdbx_strand_id
1 'polypeptide(L)'
;MATETPIPTPTSIPTLVPTNTSIPPTAVVVAPEPTLAPTATLFVEPTSVYSYVLQEGSIGYTTQFAYPELGCDWLGVAGTVFDAQGNAADDLIVNVKGPDGFSKDALIGSKPEFGPAGYEVTLASSPVATDMLFTVQLLDVFGNPVSERRSLTTFDDCDRNLILANFVWSQ
;
A
#
# COMPACT_ATOMS: atom_id res chain seq x y z
N MET A 1 -38.57 -10.53 82.40
CA MET A 1 -39.73 -9.75 82.87
C MET A 1 -39.28 -8.32 83.12
N ALA A 2 -40.09 -7.34 82.67
CA ALA A 2 -40.22 -5.90 83.01
C ALA A 2 -38.94 -5.09 83.35
N THR A 3 -38.53 -4.09 82.55
CA THR A 3 -39.06 -2.70 82.43
C THR A 3 -38.67 -1.79 83.60
N GLU A 4 -37.81 -0.81 83.32
CA GLU A 4 -37.76 0.48 84.04
C GLU A 4 -37.71 1.63 83.03
N THR A 5 -38.49 2.67 83.29
CA THR A 5 -38.69 3.88 82.47
C THR A 5 -37.61 4.93 82.75
N PRO A 6 -37.01 5.59 81.74
CA PRO A 6 -36.14 6.74 81.98
C PRO A 6 -36.82 8.11 81.78
N ILE A 7 -36.35 9.06 82.60
CA ILE A 7 -36.74 10.47 82.76
C ILE A 7 -36.20 11.38 81.63
N PRO A 8 -36.86 12.51 81.30
CA PRO A 8 -36.46 13.40 80.19
C PRO A 8 -35.32 14.39 80.53
N THR A 9 -34.50 14.68 79.52
CA THR A 9 -33.35 15.61 79.54
C THR A 9 -33.70 16.94 78.82
N PRO A 10 -33.23 18.11 79.30
CA PRO A 10 -33.62 19.42 78.76
C PRO A 10 -33.01 19.76 77.39
N THR A 11 -33.79 20.51 76.61
CA THR A 11 -33.54 20.96 75.23
C THR A 11 -32.63 22.19 75.17
N SER A 12 -31.62 22.17 74.30
CA SER A 12 -30.76 23.31 73.96
C SER A 12 -31.32 24.09 72.75
N ILE A 13 -31.25 25.42 72.81
CA ILE A 13 -31.65 26.33 71.73
C ILE A 13 -30.38 26.73 70.94
N PRO A 14 -30.35 26.60 69.61
CA PRO A 14 -29.17 26.96 68.81
C PRO A 14 -29.10 28.46 68.48
N THR A 15 -27.90 29.02 68.61
CA THR A 15 -27.51 30.39 68.23
C THR A 15 -27.21 30.47 66.73
N LEU A 16 -27.77 31.46 66.02
CA LEU A 16 -27.53 31.68 64.58
C LEU A 16 -26.18 32.37 64.33
N VAL A 17 -25.38 31.82 63.42
CA VAL A 17 -24.05 32.32 62.99
C VAL A 17 -24.20 33.02 61.62
N PRO A 18 -23.59 34.20 61.39
CA PRO A 18 -23.68 34.88 60.10
C PRO A 18 -22.95 34.11 59.00
N THR A 19 -23.62 33.93 57.86
CA THR A 19 -23.11 33.22 56.68
C THR A 19 -22.35 34.19 55.76
N ASN A 20 -21.07 33.93 55.49
CA ASN A 20 -20.30 34.65 54.47
C ASN A 20 -20.74 34.21 53.07
N THR A 21 -21.34 35.12 52.30
CA THR A 21 -21.72 34.89 50.90
C THR A 21 -20.51 35.04 49.98
N SER A 22 -20.10 33.96 49.31
CA SER A 22 -19.05 33.97 48.29
C SER A 22 -19.63 34.37 46.93
N ILE A 23 -19.02 35.37 46.28
CA ILE A 23 -19.43 35.87 44.96
C ILE A 23 -18.60 35.12 43.90
N PRO A 24 -19.21 34.49 42.87
CA PRO A 24 -18.46 33.77 41.85
C PRO A 24 -17.70 34.71 40.91
N PRO A 25 -16.48 34.37 40.46
CA PRO A 25 -15.73 35.17 39.51
C PRO A 25 -16.34 35.11 38.10
N THR A 26 -16.46 36.27 37.44
CA THR A 26 -16.86 36.41 36.03
C THR A 26 -15.80 35.82 35.11
N ALA A 27 -16.18 34.90 34.23
CA ALA A 27 -15.29 34.31 33.23
C ALA A 27 -14.93 35.32 32.13
N VAL A 28 -13.62 35.47 31.85
CA VAL A 28 -13.10 36.27 30.74
C VAL A 28 -13.08 35.41 29.47
N VAL A 29 -13.82 35.80 28.44
CA VAL A 29 -13.82 35.12 27.13
C VAL A 29 -12.64 35.64 26.31
N VAL A 30 -11.66 34.77 26.04
CA VAL A 30 -10.53 35.06 25.14
C VAL A 30 -10.98 34.77 23.70
N ALA A 31 -10.74 35.71 22.78
CA ALA A 31 -11.06 35.54 21.36
C ALA A 31 -10.14 34.48 20.71
N PRO A 32 -10.63 33.66 19.76
CA PRO A 32 -9.81 32.68 19.08
C PRO A 32 -8.78 33.35 18.16
N GLU A 33 -7.53 32.90 18.22
CA GLU A 33 -6.44 33.32 17.35
C GLU A 33 -6.67 32.81 15.91
N PRO A 34 -6.39 33.61 14.86
CA PRO A 34 -6.59 33.16 13.49
C PRO A 34 -5.61 32.04 13.13
N THR A 35 -6.15 30.85 12.85
CA THR A 35 -5.37 29.71 12.36
C THR A 35 -4.93 29.98 10.92
N LEU A 36 -3.62 29.95 10.66
CA LEU A 36 -3.07 30.06 9.30
C LEU A 36 -3.53 28.85 8.46
N ALA A 37 -4.16 29.10 7.32
CA ALA A 37 -4.56 28.05 6.38
C ALA A 37 -3.30 27.35 5.81
N PRO A 38 -3.35 26.03 5.56
CA PRO A 38 -2.24 25.33 4.94
C PRO A 38 -1.99 25.87 3.53
N THR A 39 -0.79 26.37 3.28
CA THR A 39 -0.32 26.69 1.92
C THR A 39 -0.24 25.40 1.11
N ALA A 40 -0.93 25.36 -0.03
CA ALA A 40 -0.81 24.25 -0.98
C ALA A 40 0.63 24.17 -1.50
N THR A 41 1.36 23.13 -1.10
CA THR A 41 2.66 22.80 -1.69
C THR A 41 2.40 22.24 -3.09
N LEU A 42 2.93 22.90 -4.12
CA LEU A 42 2.90 22.37 -5.48
C LEU A 42 3.72 21.06 -5.51
N PHE A 43 3.05 19.92 -5.71
CA PHE A 43 3.69 18.64 -5.96
C PHE A 43 4.12 18.62 -7.43
N VAL A 44 5.42 18.76 -7.69
CA VAL A 44 5.98 18.55 -9.02
C VAL A 44 6.16 17.06 -9.18
N GLU A 45 5.31 16.43 -9.99
CA GLU A 45 5.46 15.02 -10.35
C GLU A 45 6.77 14.84 -11.12
N PRO A 46 7.64 13.90 -10.73
CA PRO A 46 8.91 13.70 -11.42
C PRO A 46 8.63 13.26 -12.85
N THR A 47 9.08 14.06 -13.83
CA THR A 47 9.06 13.66 -15.23
C THR A 47 9.98 12.46 -15.40
N SER A 48 9.42 11.27 -15.66
CA SER A 48 10.20 10.07 -15.94
C SER A 48 11.13 10.33 -17.12
N VAL A 49 12.42 10.00 -16.99
CA VAL A 49 13.39 10.08 -18.10
C VAL A 49 13.27 8.91 -19.06
N TYR A 50 12.43 7.94 -18.73
CA TYR A 50 12.24 6.70 -19.47
C TYR A 50 10.98 6.75 -20.34
N SER A 51 11.04 6.11 -21.51
CA SER A 51 9.92 6.06 -22.45
C SER A 51 8.71 5.26 -21.94
N TYR A 52 8.98 4.28 -21.07
CA TYR A 52 7.96 3.43 -20.45
C TYR A 52 7.98 3.57 -18.93
N VAL A 53 6.80 3.43 -18.35
CA VAL A 53 6.59 3.31 -16.91
C VAL A 53 5.76 2.08 -16.60
N LEU A 54 5.86 1.60 -15.37
CA LEU A 54 4.93 0.62 -14.87
C LEU A 54 3.53 1.24 -14.83
N GLN A 55 2.55 0.55 -15.40
CA GLN A 55 1.17 1.01 -15.38
C GLN A 55 0.70 1.09 -13.93
N GLU A 56 0.09 2.22 -13.56
CA GLU A 56 -0.41 2.45 -12.21
C GLU A 56 -1.41 1.35 -11.81
N GLY A 57 -1.25 0.82 -10.59
CA GLY A 57 -2.08 -0.27 -10.07
C GLY A 57 -1.91 -1.62 -10.75
N SER A 58 -0.97 -1.76 -11.71
CA SER A 58 -0.80 -3.03 -12.43
C SER A 58 -0.14 -4.13 -11.62
N ILE A 59 0.62 -3.79 -10.55
CA ILE A 59 1.11 -4.77 -9.58
C ILE A 59 -0.08 -5.37 -8.84
N GLY A 60 -0.54 -6.49 -9.38
CA GLY A 60 -1.60 -7.32 -8.86
C GLY A 60 -1.07 -8.69 -8.46
N TYR A 61 -1.69 -9.29 -7.46
CA TYR A 61 -1.37 -10.63 -7.00
C TYR A 61 -2.59 -11.51 -7.18
N THR A 62 -2.41 -12.66 -7.83
CA THR A 62 -3.50 -13.59 -8.12
C THR A 62 -2.99 -15.02 -8.14
N THR A 63 -3.91 -15.97 -8.10
CA THR A 63 -3.63 -17.37 -8.44
C THR A 63 -3.22 -17.44 -9.91
N GLN A 64 -2.20 -18.23 -10.19
CA GLN A 64 -1.78 -18.61 -11.52
C GLN A 64 -2.95 -19.25 -12.28
N PHE A 65 -3.26 -18.70 -13.44
CA PHE A 65 -4.38 -19.16 -14.27
C PHE A 65 -3.95 -19.71 -15.63
N ALA A 66 -2.72 -19.43 -16.09
CA ALA A 66 -2.26 -19.85 -17.41
C ALA A 66 -1.86 -21.34 -17.46
N TYR A 67 -1.50 -21.94 -16.31
CA TYR A 67 -1.07 -23.34 -16.15
C TYR A 67 -1.79 -24.01 -14.96
N PRO A 68 -3.10 -24.29 -15.05
CA PRO A 68 -3.86 -24.88 -13.95
C PRO A 68 -3.30 -26.22 -13.45
N GLU A 69 -2.62 -26.97 -14.32
CA GLU A 69 -1.99 -28.25 -14.03
C GLU A 69 -0.77 -28.15 -13.10
N LEU A 70 -0.12 -26.99 -13.03
CA LEU A 70 1.01 -26.76 -12.11
C LEU A 70 0.55 -26.47 -10.69
N GLY A 71 -0.72 -26.06 -10.51
CA GLY A 71 -1.27 -25.73 -9.19
C GLY A 71 -0.36 -24.78 -8.42
N CYS A 72 0.17 -25.26 -7.30
CA CYS A 72 1.03 -24.50 -6.39
C CYS A 72 2.55 -24.77 -6.60
N ASP A 73 2.95 -25.49 -7.65
CA ASP A 73 4.35 -25.81 -7.94
C ASP A 73 4.99 -24.77 -8.89
N TRP A 74 4.56 -23.51 -8.77
CA TRP A 74 4.99 -22.42 -9.65
C TRP A 74 4.79 -21.06 -8.99
N LEU A 75 5.74 -20.15 -9.24
CA LEU A 75 5.64 -18.71 -8.95
C LEU A 75 6.21 -17.92 -10.13
N GLY A 76 5.50 -16.91 -10.60
CA GLY A 76 5.96 -16.08 -11.71
C GLY A 76 5.46 -14.64 -11.70
N VAL A 77 6.07 -13.84 -12.57
CA VAL A 77 5.60 -12.50 -12.94
C VAL A 77 5.25 -12.48 -14.43
N ALA A 78 4.13 -11.86 -14.77
CA ALA A 78 3.64 -11.75 -16.14
C ALA A 78 2.93 -10.43 -16.37
N GLY A 79 2.66 -10.11 -17.62
CA GLY A 79 1.87 -8.93 -17.98
C GLY A 79 1.96 -8.63 -19.47
N THR A 80 1.48 -7.45 -19.84
CA THR A 80 1.54 -6.94 -21.21
C THR A 80 2.16 -5.55 -21.23
N VAL A 81 2.85 -5.25 -22.33
CA VAL A 81 3.45 -3.95 -22.60
C VAL A 81 2.67 -3.23 -23.69
N PHE A 82 2.28 -1.98 -23.42
CA PHE A 82 1.47 -1.17 -24.33
C PHE A 82 2.26 0.02 -24.90
N ASP A 83 2.12 0.25 -26.20
CA ASP A 83 2.70 1.40 -26.89
C ASP A 83 1.97 2.72 -26.57
N ALA A 84 2.41 3.82 -27.20
CA ALA A 84 1.82 5.16 -27.05
C ALA A 84 0.36 5.27 -27.49
N GLN A 85 -0.15 4.31 -28.26
CA GLN A 85 -1.53 4.24 -28.72
C GLN A 85 -2.38 3.27 -27.88
N GLY A 86 -1.77 2.59 -26.89
CA GLY A 86 -2.41 1.55 -26.10
C GLY A 86 -2.52 0.21 -26.83
N ASN A 87 -1.83 0.03 -27.96
CA ASN A 87 -1.73 -1.26 -28.63
C ASN A 87 -0.59 -2.08 -28.02
N ALA A 88 -0.46 -3.34 -28.45
CA ALA A 88 0.68 -4.16 -28.11
C ALA A 88 1.98 -3.49 -28.58
N ALA A 89 2.94 -3.32 -27.67
CA ALA A 89 4.26 -2.83 -28.02
C ALA A 89 5.05 -3.89 -28.82
N ASP A 90 6.12 -3.44 -29.47
CA ASP A 90 7.04 -4.29 -30.24
C ASP A 90 8.49 -4.07 -29.77
N ASP A 91 9.35 -5.04 -30.06
CA ASP A 91 10.82 -4.92 -29.93
C ASP A 91 11.33 -4.53 -28.51
N LEU A 92 10.72 -5.11 -27.48
CA LEU A 92 11.15 -4.92 -26.08
C LEU A 92 11.41 -6.24 -25.36
N ILE A 93 12.19 -6.13 -24.29
CA ILE A 93 12.58 -7.24 -23.43
C ILE A 93 12.20 -6.89 -21.99
N VAL A 94 11.53 -7.81 -21.30
CA VAL A 94 11.36 -7.73 -19.86
C VAL A 94 12.52 -8.44 -19.19
N ASN A 95 13.31 -7.71 -18.40
CA ASN A 95 14.34 -8.26 -17.55
C ASN A 95 13.84 -8.35 -16.11
N VAL A 96 13.96 -9.54 -15.52
CA VAL A 96 13.68 -9.77 -14.10
C VAL A 96 14.96 -10.22 -13.42
N LYS A 97 15.32 -9.50 -12.36
CA LYS A 97 16.44 -9.84 -11.47
C LYS A 97 15.94 -10.19 -10.09
N GLY A 98 16.73 -10.93 -9.34
CA GLY A 98 16.38 -11.39 -8.01
C GLY A 98 17.61 -11.70 -7.16
N PRO A 99 17.40 -12.34 -5.99
CA PRO A 99 18.49 -12.75 -5.10
C PRO A 99 19.42 -13.78 -5.77
N ASP A 100 20.60 -13.97 -5.18
CA ASP A 100 21.55 -15.03 -5.54
C ASP A 100 21.96 -15.05 -7.03
N GLY A 101 21.97 -13.88 -7.67
CA GLY A 101 22.36 -13.75 -9.08
C GLY A 101 21.27 -14.17 -10.07
N PHE A 102 20.02 -14.36 -9.62
CA PHE A 102 18.89 -14.61 -10.50
C PHE A 102 18.74 -13.46 -11.51
N SER A 103 18.74 -13.81 -12.80
CA SER A 103 18.46 -12.90 -13.90
C SER A 103 17.83 -13.69 -15.03
N LYS A 104 16.66 -13.26 -15.49
CA LYS A 104 15.96 -13.85 -16.64
C LYS A 104 15.38 -12.76 -17.52
N ASP A 105 15.39 -13.03 -18.82
CA ASP A 105 14.81 -12.17 -19.84
C ASP A 105 13.62 -12.86 -20.49
N ALA A 106 12.58 -12.09 -20.79
CA ALA A 106 11.44 -12.52 -21.59
C ALA A 106 11.21 -11.52 -22.71
N LEU A 107 11.13 -12.01 -23.96
CA LEU A 107 10.68 -11.20 -25.08
C LEU A 107 9.18 -10.95 -24.93
N ILE A 108 8.74 -9.72 -25.18
CA ILE A 108 7.30 -9.44 -25.23
C ILE A 108 6.66 -10.17 -26.42
N GLY A 109 5.39 -10.55 -26.27
CA GLY A 109 4.65 -11.35 -27.24
C GLY A 109 4.99 -12.85 -27.23
N SER A 110 5.92 -13.28 -26.38
CA SER A 110 6.22 -14.71 -26.17
C SER A 110 5.11 -15.45 -25.42
N LYS A 111 4.22 -14.72 -24.75
CA LYS A 111 3.13 -15.27 -23.93
C LYS A 111 1.80 -14.61 -24.28
N PRO A 112 1.16 -15.04 -25.40
CA PRO A 112 -0.09 -14.46 -25.88
C PRO A 112 -1.25 -14.65 -24.90
N GLU A 113 -1.13 -15.54 -23.89
CA GLU A 113 -2.13 -15.74 -22.85
C GLU A 113 -2.35 -14.46 -22.00
N PHE A 114 -1.35 -13.57 -21.93
CA PHE A 114 -1.44 -12.30 -21.21
C PHE A 114 -1.76 -11.11 -22.12
N GLY A 115 -1.79 -11.31 -23.44
CA GLY A 115 -2.02 -10.29 -24.47
C GLY A 115 -1.03 -10.39 -25.64
N PRO A 116 -1.23 -9.67 -26.76
CA PRO A 116 -0.36 -9.81 -27.94
C PRO A 116 1.10 -9.41 -27.69
N ALA A 117 1.36 -8.48 -26.76
CA ALA A 117 2.69 -8.14 -26.22
C ALA A 117 2.90 -8.74 -24.81
N GLY A 118 2.31 -9.91 -24.56
CA GLY A 118 2.36 -10.58 -23.28
C GLY A 118 3.71 -11.24 -23.01
N TYR A 119 4.13 -11.24 -21.75
CA TYR A 119 5.37 -11.85 -21.29
C TYR A 119 5.14 -12.61 -19.98
N GLU A 120 6.04 -13.53 -19.65
CA GLU A 120 6.07 -14.24 -18.37
C GLU A 120 7.50 -14.62 -18.00
N VAL A 121 7.81 -14.54 -16.71
CA VAL A 121 9.05 -15.05 -16.14
C VAL A 121 8.74 -15.88 -14.90
N THR A 122 9.08 -17.17 -14.95
CA THR A 122 9.07 -18.05 -13.77
C THR A 122 10.17 -17.66 -12.79
N LEU A 123 9.79 -17.29 -11.58
CA LEU A 123 10.68 -16.90 -10.49
C LEU A 123 11.16 -18.11 -9.69
N ALA A 124 10.25 -19.02 -9.36
CA ALA A 124 10.53 -20.21 -8.56
C ALA A 124 9.58 -21.37 -8.92
N SER A 125 9.91 -22.58 -8.47
CA SER A 125 9.10 -23.80 -8.66
C SER A 125 8.08 -24.04 -7.54
N SER A 126 7.86 -23.05 -6.68
CA SER A 126 6.81 -22.99 -5.65
C SER A 126 6.75 -21.55 -5.12
N PRO A 127 5.61 -21.13 -4.54
CA PRO A 127 5.51 -19.86 -3.83
C PRO A 127 6.60 -19.72 -2.78
N VAL A 128 7.12 -18.50 -2.67
CA VAL A 128 8.15 -18.16 -1.69
C VAL A 128 7.91 -16.74 -1.25
N ALA A 129 7.97 -16.48 0.05
CA ALA A 129 7.85 -15.14 0.59
C ALA A 129 9.19 -14.39 0.46
N THR A 130 9.19 -13.24 -0.20
CA THR A 130 10.35 -12.34 -0.28
C THR A 130 9.89 -10.90 -0.17
N ASP A 131 10.69 -10.04 0.44
CA ASP A 131 10.38 -8.62 0.61
C ASP A 131 11.20 -7.77 -0.35
N MET A 132 10.56 -7.29 -1.43
CA MET A 132 11.16 -6.40 -2.43
C MET A 132 12.48 -6.89 -3.06
N LEU A 133 12.71 -8.21 -3.12
CA LEU A 133 13.98 -8.79 -3.59
C LEU A 133 14.04 -9.00 -5.10
N PHE A 134 12.90 -9.26 -5.74
CA PHE A 134 12.83 -9.33 -7.19
C PHE A 134 12.62 -7.94 -7.77
N THR A 135 13.16 -7.68 -8.96
CA THR A 135 12.93 -6.44 -9.70
C THR A 135 12.61 -6.72 -11.15
N VAL A 136 11.61 -6.02 -11.69
CA VAL A 136 11.25 -6.05 -13.12
C VAL A 136 11.61 -4.72 -13.79
N GLN A 137 12.10 -4.80 -15.04
CA GLN A 137 12.48 -3.65 -15.85
C GLN A 137 12.28 -3.95 -17.33
N LEU A 138 11.89 -2.94 -18.12
CA LEU A 138 11.92 -3.02 -19.57
C LEU A 138 13.27 -2.56 -20.14
N LEU A 139 13.73 -3.31 -21.13
CA LEU A 139 14.90 -3.02 -21.94
C LEU A 139 14.52 -2.96 -23.43
N ASP A 140 15.29 -2.21 -24.21
CA ASP A 140 15.25 -2.29 -25.67
C ASP A 140 15.98 -3.56 -26.17
N VAL A 141 15.94 -3.80 -27.49
CA VAL A 141 16.63 -4.94 -28.14
C VAL A 141 18.16 -4.93 -28.00
N PHE A 142 18.75 -3.82 -27.59
CA PHE A 142 20.18 -3.69 -27.32
C PHE A 142 20.51 -3.89 -25.83
N GLY A 143 19.51 -4.10 -24.98
CA GLY A 143 19.65 -4.29 -23.54
C GLY A 143 19.72 -2.98 -22.74
N ASN A 144 19.42 -1.84 -23.35
CA ASN A 144 19.38 -0.56 -22.63
C ASN A 144 18.05 -0.42 -21.87
N PRO A 145 18.06 0.07 -20.63
CA PRO A 145 16.84 0.26 -19.87
C PRO A 145 15.95 1.37 -20.46
N VAL A 146 14.69 1.03 -20.71
CA VAL A 146 13.65 1.97 -21.19
C VAL A 146 12.52 2.18 -20.18
N SER A 147 12.65 1.61 -18.98
CA SER A 147 11.84 1.90 -17.79
C SER A 147 12.70 1.95 -16.54
N GLU A 148 12.14 2.46 -15.44
CA GLU A 148 12.69 2.25 -14.11
C GLU A 148 12.61 0.77 -13.70
N ARG A 149 13.45 0.36 -12.74
CA ARG A 149 13.29 -0.94 -12.06
C ARG A 149 12.19 -0.83 -11.02
N ARG A 150 11.34 -1.85 -10.96
CA ARG A 150 10.30 -1.95 -9.93
C ARG A 150 10.46 -3.21 -9.11
N SER A 151 10.60 -3.02 -7.81
CA SER A 151 10.72 -4.11 -6.85
C SER A 151 9.39 -4.83 -6.66
N LEU A 152 9.46 -6.14 -6.51
CA LEU A 152 8.32 -7.03 -6.33
C LEU A 152 8.48 -7.77 -5.01
N THR A 153 7.42 -7.78 -4.22
CA THR A 153 7.26 -8.65 -3.05
C THR A 153 6.57 -9.93 -3.51
N THR A 154 7.02 -11.09 -3.04
CA THR A 154 6.40 -12.40 -3.33
C THR A 154 5.85 -13.00 -2.04
N PHE A 155 4.94 -13.98 -2.15
CA PHE A 155 4.30 -14.61 -1.01
C PHE A 155 4.44 -16.14 -1.08
N ASP A 156 4.52 -16.78 0.08
CA ASP A 156 4.42 -18.24 0.24
C ASP A 156 2.93 -18.63 0.33
N ASP A 157 2.21 -18.37 -0.76
CA ASP A 157 0.75 -18.48 -0.85
C ASP A 157 0.34 -18.82 -2.27
N CYS A 158 -0.37 -19.95 -2.44
CA CYS A 158 -0.84 -20.42 -3.75
C CYS A 158 -1.83 -19.45 -4.40
N ASP A 159 -2.57 -18.65 -3.63
CA ASP A 159 -3.53 -17.69 -4.15
C ASP A 159 -2.86 -16.40 -4.64
N ARG A 160 -1.54 -16.27 -4.47
CA ARG A 160 -0.72 -15.12 -4.87
C ARG A 160 0.58 -15.56 -5.54
N ASN A 161 0.51 -16.62 -6.32
CA ASN A 161 1.66 -17.19 -7.02
C ASN A 161 1.83 -16.68 -8.47
N LEU A 162 1.00 -15.72 -8.90
CA LEU A 162 1.19 -14.94 -10.11
C LEU A 162 1.16 -13.45 -9.78
N ILE A 163 2.22 -12.74 -10.18
CA ILE A 163 2.34 -11.29 -10.09
C ILE A 163 2.04 -10.71 -11.47
N LEU A 164 1.04 -9.85 -11.56
CA LEU A 164 0.77 -9.08 -12.77
C LEU A 164 1.59 -7.79 -12.74
N ALA A 165 2.20 -7.41 -13.86
CA ALA A 165 2.98 -6.18 -13.99
C ALA A 165 2.93 -5.69 -15.44
N ASN A 166 2.15 -4.63 -15.70
CA ASN A 166 2.01 -4.08 -17.04
C ASN A 166 2.87 -2.82 -17.18
N PHE A 167 3.28 -2.53 -18.41
CA PHE A 167 4.01 -1.32 -18.73
C PHE A 167 3.27 -0.55 -19.82
N VAL A 168 3.32 0.77 -19.73
CA VAL A 168 2.70 1.70 -20.68
C VAL A 168 3.72 2.75 -21.09
N TRP A 169 3.60 3.22 -22.32
CA TRP A 169 4.33 4.39 -22.78
C TRP A 169 3.90 5.64 -22.00
N SER A 170 4.84 6.49 -21.60
CA SER A 170 4.57 7.67 -20.74
C SER A 170 5.22 8.98 -21.19
N GLN A 171 5.73 9.04 -22.41
CA GLN A 171 6.32 10.27 -22.98
C GLN A 171 5.36 10.98 -23.92
#